data_AF-A0A7X2HK02-F1
#
_entry.id   AF-A0A7X2HK02-F1
#
_cell.length_a   1.000
_cell.length_b   1.000
_cell.length_c   1.000
_cell.angle_alpha   90.00
_cell.angle_beta   90.00
_cell.angle_gamma   90.00
#
_symmetry.space_group_name_H-M   'P 1'
#
loop_
_entity.id
_entity.type
_entity.pdbx_description
1 polymer ?
#
loop_
_entity_poly.entity_id
_entity_poly.type
_entity_poly.pdbx_seq_one_letter_code
_entity_poly.pdbx_strand_id
1 'polypeptide(L)'
;MPRLSASNASGWATGAVLLCAVLAPAPAAAAGRPAVTFESVFQSGAEPAALFYRAEFTASDGVHALQVWRDRQVRLRRKTDDALDTYVVRNTADLLEYQMTVVDYRKRITTRIDRNNLIRLGHFSDWFDMAHGLRHPVGAYRLAPTSAPAGAPAPASTCRWYVLSQGNTTHRICWSAREHLPMVIWSEANASAVWRVTQVEHQPIGDEVFVTHDAGFVRNDANADIEGD
;
A
#
# COMPACT_ATOMS: atom_id res chain seq x y z
N MET A 1 103.56 22.84 2.19
CA MET A 1 103.14 22.06 1.01
C MET A 1 101.61 21.96 1.00
N PRO A 2 100.97 21.87 -0.20
CA PRO A 2 99.73 22.55 -0.63
C PRO A 2 98.44 21.76 -0.25
N ARG A 3 97.16 22.11 -0.48
CA ARG A 3 96.36 22.87 -1.48
C ARG A 3 95.03 23.33 -0.80
N LEU A 4 94.51 24.54 -1.01
CA LEU A 4 93.40 24.90 -1.93
C LEU A 4 92.29 23.83 -2.10
N SER A 5 91.04 24.14 -1.72
CA SER A 5 89.99 24.52 -2.69
C SER A 5 88.66 24.88 -2.02
N ALA A 6 87.94 25.79 -2.67
CA ALA A 6 86.71 26.47 -2.29
C ALA A 6 85.43 25.69 -2.67
N SER A 7 84.26 26.09 -2.15
CA SER A 7 83.26 26.87 -2.91
C SER A 7 81.85 26.85 -2.29
N ASN A 8 81.40 28.04 -1.90
CA ASN A 8 80.07 28.69 -2.03
C ASN A 8 78.76 27.88 -2.10
N ALA A 9 77.76 28.33 -1.33
CA ALA A 9 76.55 28.94 -1.91
C ALA A 9 75.70 29.69 -0.85
N SER A 10 75.43 30.95 -1.16
CA SER A 10 74.52 31.90 -0.51
C SER A 10 73.05 31.64 -0.85
N GLY A 11 72.13 32.03 0.04
CA GLY A 11 70.71 32.17 -0.31
C GLY A 11 69.87 32.82 0.79
N TRP A 12 69.37 34.04 0.54
CA TRP A 12 68.34 34.72 1.32
C TRP A 12 66.95 34.39 0.77
N ALA A 13 65.92 34.28 1.61
CA ALA A 13 64.49 34.36 1.23
C ALA A 13 63.62 34.60 2.50
N THR A 14 63.19 35.84 2.75
CA THR A 14 61.80 36.35 2.59
C THR A 14 60.71 35.59 3.37
N GLY A 15 60.19 36.25 4.42
CA GLY A 15 59.05 35.80 5.21
C GLY A 15 57.70 36.01 4.50
N ALA A 16 56.81 35.05 4.65
CA ALA A 16 55.44 35.08 4.15
C ALA A 16 54.45 35.41 5.28
N VAL A 17 53.59 36.41 5.04
CA VAL A 17 52.47 36.79 5.90
C VAL A 17 51.29 35.86 5.60
N LEU A 18 50.83 35.09 6.59
CA LEU A 18 49.60 34.30 6.52
C LEU A 18 48.38 35.21 6.74
N LEU A 19 47.53 35.38 5.72
CA LEU A 19 46.16 35.88 5.88
C LEU A 19 45.23 34.74 6.33
N CYS A 20 44.68 34.84 7.53
CA CYS A 20 43.55 34.01 7.97
C CYS A 20 42.26 34.52 7.33
N ALA A 21 41.76 33.83 6.31
CA ALA A 21 40.40 34.04 5.80
C ALA A 21 39.40 33.39 6.78
N VAL A 22 38.57 34.21 7.42
CA VAL A 22 37.43 33.75 8.22
C VAL A 22 36.34 33.26 7.26
N LEU A 23 36.25 31.94 7.08
CA LEU A 23 35.14 31.29 6.37
C LEU A 23 33.88 31.40 7.24
N ALA A 24 32.96 32.28 6.86
CA ALA A 24 31.61 32.29 7.41
C ALA A 24 30.90 30.98 7.00
N PRO A 25 30.29 30.23 7.94
CA PRO A 25 29.52 29.05 7.60
C PRO A 25 28.28 29.46 6.80
N ALA A 26 28.13 28.92 5.59
CA ALA A 26 26.92 29.06 4.81
C ALA A 26 25.72 28.50 5.60
N PRO A 27 24.54 29.14 5.54
CA PRO A 27 23.35 28.62 6.19
C PRO A 27 23.04 27.25 5.58
N ALA A 28 23.05 26.21 6.42
CA ALA A 28 22.59 24.90 6.03
C ALA A 28 21.14 25.04 5.53
N ALA A 29 20.94 24.85 4.23
CA ALA A 29 19.61 24.72 3.66
C ALA A 29 18.90 23.63 4.47
N ALA A 30 17.83 24.01 5.18
CA ALA A 30 17.01 23.06 5.89
C ALA A 30 16.52 22.05 4.85
N ALA A 31 17.11 20.86 4.85
CA ALA A 31 16.64 19.75 4.05
C ALA A 31 15.18 19.53 4.44
N GLY A 32 14.27 19.97 3.57
CA GLY A 32 12.84 19.77 3.77
C GLY A 32 12.61 18.29 4.04
N ARG A 33 11.90 17.97 5.12
CA ARG A 33 11.55 16.58 5.42
C ARG A 33 10.94 15.97 4.16
N PRO A 34 11.37 14.78 3.73
CA PRO A 34 10.83 14.14 2.54
C PRO A 34 9.31 14.08 2.67
N ALA A 35 8.61 14.39 1.58
CA ALA A 35 7.16 14.34 1.55
C ALA A 35 6.70 12.94 1.93
N VAL A 36 5.65 12.86 2.74
CA VAL A 36 5.05 11.59 3.13
C VAL A 36 4.41 10.99 1.87
N THR A 37 4.84 9.79 1.49
CA THR A 37 4.32 9.07 0.33
C THR A 37 3.35 7.98 0.77
N PHE A 38 2.50 7.54 -0.16
CA PHE A 38 1.57 6.44 0.07
C PHE A 38 2.31 5.19 0.56
N GLU A 39 3.38 4.81 -0.11
CA GLU A 39 4.17 3.60 0.16
C GLU A 39 4.97 3.69 1.46
N SER A 40 5.25 4.90 1.96
CA SER A 40 5.93 5.06 3.26
C SER A 40 4.97 5.02 4.45
N VAL A 41 3.65 5.17 4.23
CA VAL A 41 2.64 5.11 5.29
C VAL A 41 1.86 3.81 5.25
N PHE A 42 1.33 3.44 4.09
CA PHE A 42 0.42 2.33 3.89
C PHE A 42 1.18 1.11 3.40
N GLN A 43 2.04 0.57 4.28
CA GLN A 43 2.94 -0.54 3.95
C GLN A 43 2.27 -1.89 4.12
N SER A 44 2.65 -2.85 3.29
CA SER A 44 2.30 -4.28 3.37
C SER A 44 3.46 -5.18 3.86
N GLY A 45 4.54 -4.57 4.37
CA GLY A 45 5.68 -5.31 4.94
C GLY A 45 5.41 -5.76 6.36
N ALA A 46 5.85 -6.98 6.73
CA ALA A 46 5.69 -7.57 8.07
C ALA A 46 4.23 -7.77 8.53
N GLU A 47 3.32 -8.04 7.58
CA GLU A 47 1.92 -8.32 7.89
C GLU A 47 1.71 -9.53 8.83
N PRO A 48 0.58 -9.54 9.57
CA PRO A 48 0.16 -10.72 10.33
C PRO A 48 0.13 -11.98 9.46
N ALA A 49 0.63 -13.09 10.01
CA ALA A 49 0.66 -14.37 9.30
C ALA A 49 -0.75 -14.87 8.93
N ALA A 50 -1.74 -14.55 9.76
CA ALA A 50 -3.15 -14.79 9.49
C ALA A 50 -3.95 -13.57 9.94
N LEU A 51 -4.88 -13.14 9.10
CA LEU A 51 -5.77 -12.01 9.39
C LEU A 51 -7.17 -12.31 8.86
N PHE A 52 -8.15 -12.28 9.75
CA PHE A 52 -9.55 -12.17 9.38
C PHE A 52 -10.05 -10.77 9.77
N TYR A 53 -10.84 -10.14 8.91
CA TYR A 53 -11.54 -8.91 9.30
C TYR A 53 -12.92 -8.78 8.67
N ARG A 54 -13.79 -8.03 9.35
CA ARG A 54 -15.06 -7.55 8.82
C ARG A 54 -14.97 -6.06 8.55
N ALA A 55 -15.53 -5.64 7.43
CA ALA A 55 -15.66 -4.25 7.07
C ALA A 55 -17.03 -3.94 6.47
N GLU A 56 -17.39 -2.67 6.49
CA GLU A 56 -18.49 -2.09 5.74
C GLU A 56 -17.90 -1.08 4.75
N PHE A 57 -18.40 -1.04 3.52
CA PHE A 57 -18.00 -0.05 2.54
C PHE A 57 -19.19 0.49 1.75
N THR A 58 -19.09 1.75 1.31
CA THR A 58 -20.10 2.39 0.47
C THR A 58 -19.68 2.31 -0.99
N ALA A 59 -20.52 1.68 -1.81
CA ALA A 59 -20.45 1.65 -3.26
C ALA A 59 -21.55 2.54 -3.88
N SER A 60 -21.62 2.58 -5.20
CA SER A 60 -22.63 3.36 -5.93
C SER A 60 -24.06 2.88 -5.69
N ASP A 61 -24.24 1.60 -5.36
CA ASP A 61 -25.53 0.93 -5.14
C ASP A 61 -25.91 0.78 -3.66
N GLY A 62 -25.04 1.17 -2.73
CA GLY A 62 -25.35 1.20 -1.31
C GLY A 62 -24.18 0.83 -0.41
N VAL A 63 -24.51 0.49 0.83
CA VAL A 63 -23.55 -0.02 1.82
C VAL A 63 -23.52 -1.54 1.75
N HIS A 64 -22.31 -2.11 1.73
CA HIS A 64 -22.08 -3.54 1.64
C HIS A 64 -21.25 -4.03 2.82
N ALA A 65 -21.52 -5.26 3.24
CA ALA A 65 -20.70 -5.98 4.20
C ALA A 65 -19.58 -6.73 3.48
N LEU A 66 -18.39 -6.72 4.05
CA LEU A 66 -17.22 -7.41 3.54
C LEU A 66 -16.59 -8.25 4.64
N GLN A 67 -16.27 -9.50 4.32
CA GLN A 67 -15.43 -10.36 5.12
C GLN A 67 -14.17 -10.69 4.33
N VAL A 68 -13.01 -10.63 4.99
CA VAL A 68 -11.74 -10.91 4.33
C VAL A 68 -10.91 -11.85 5.18
N TRP A 69 -10.41 -12.91 4.56
CA TRP A 69 -9.44 -13.84 5.12
C TRP A 69 -8.14 -13.71 4.33
N ARG A 70 -7.07 -13.31 5.00
CA ARG A 70 -5.73 -13.17 4.44
C ARG A 70 -4.80 -14.13 5.16
N ASP A 71 -4.29 -15.11 4.44
CA ASP A 71 -3.23 -16.00 4.91
C ASP A 71 -1.91 -15.56 4.28
N ARG A 72 -1.12 -14.87 5.10
CA ARG A 72 0.13 -14.22 4.74
C ARG A 72 -0.04 -13.36 3.47
N GLN A 73 1.00 -13.35 2.63
CA GLN A 73 1.01 -12.74 1.31
C GLN A 73 0.70 -13.75 0.21
N VAL A 74 0.01 -14.87 0.52
CA VAL A 74 -0.15 -16.01 -0.39
C VAL A 74 -1.60 -16.21 -0.80
N ARG A 75 -2.53 -16.23 0.16
CA ARG A 75 -3.94 -16.52 -0.11
C ARG A 75 -4.84 -15.44 0.45
N LEU A 76 -5.86 -15.10 -0.32
CA LEU A 76 -6.88 -14.14 0.05
C LEU A 76 -8.24 -14.69 -0.33
N ARG A 77 -9.21 -14.57 0.58
CA ARG A 77 -10.63 -14.67 0.27
C ARG A 77 -11.32 -13.38 0.69
N ARG A 78 -12.16 -12.85 -0.18
CA ARG A 78 -13.09 -11.75 0.09
C ARG A 78 -14.49 -12.26 -0.13
N LYS A 79 -15.38 -12.03 0.82
CA LYS A 79 -16.82 -12.28 0.70
C LYS A 79 -17.56 -10.97 0.83
N THR A 80 -18.23 -10.54 -0.23
CA THR A 80 -19.07 -9.34 -0.25
C THR A 80 -20.53 -9.75 -0.14
N ASP A 81 -21.16 -9.31 0.94
CA ASP A 81 -22.49 -9.73 1.38
C ASP A 81 -22.61 -11.27 1.36
N ASP A 82 -23.73 -11.79 0.86
CA ASP A 82 -23.91 -13.21 0.51
C ASP A 82 -23.97 -13.41 -1.01
N ALA A 83 -23.42 -12.47 -1.78
CA ALA A 83 -23.57 -12.42 -3.23
C ALA A 83 -22.31 -12.85 -3.99
N LEU A 84 -21.13 -12.46 -3.50
CA LEU A 84 -19.87 -12.63 -4.22
C LEU A 84 -18.76 -13.14 -3.30
N ASP A 85 -18.07 -14.18 -3.73
CA ASP A 85 -16.76 -14.54 -3.19
C ASP A 85 -15.67 -14.28 -4.22
N THR A 86 -14.53 -13.77 -3.78
CA THR A 86 -13.30 -13.64 -4.57
C THR A 86 -12.18 -14.35 -3.85
N TYR A 87 -11.57 -15.30 -4.54
CA TYR A 87 -10.43 -16.07 -4.09
C TYR A 87 -9.21 -15.64 -4.88
N VAL A 88 -8.09 -15.38 -4.22
CA VAL A 88 -6.82 -15.05 -4.88
C VAL A 88 -5.73 -15.92 -4.27
N VAL A 89 -4.98 -16.58 -5.15
CA VAL A 89 -3.80 -17.37 -4.76
C VAL A 89 -2.61 -16.82 -5.54
N ARG A 90 -1.61 -16.33 -4.82
CA ARG A 90 -0.33 -15.89 -5.38
C ARG A 90 0.58 -17.08 -5.63
N ASN A 91 1.39 -16.96 -6.67
CA ASN A 91 2.46 -17.91 -6.93
C ASN A 91 3.57 -17.69 -5.89
N THR A 92 3.94 -18.74 -5.14
CA THR A 92 4.99 -18.63 -4.13
C THR A 92 6.40 -18.45 -4.71
N ALA A 93 6.60 -18.77 -5.99
CA ALA A 93 7.86 -18.52 -6.70
C ALA A 93 7.93 -17.09 -7.27
N ASP A 94 6.79 -16.45 -7.53
CA ASP A 94 6.69 -15.06 -7.97
C ASP A 94 5.41 -14.41 -7.39
N LEU A 95 5.57 -13.62 -6.32
CA LEU A 95 4.44 -12.99 -5.61
C LEU A 95 3.76 -11.88 -6.42
N LEU A 96 4.34 -11.47 -7.56
CA LEU A 96 3.66 -10.58 -8.49
C LEU A 96 2.59 -11.33 -9.28
N GLU A 97 2.77 -12.61 -9.53
CA GLU A 97 1.81 -13.45 -10.24
C GLU A 97 0.77 -14.04 -9.30
N TYR A 98 -0.49 -14.02 -9.75
CA TYR A 98 -1.61 -14.59 -9.00
C TYR A 98 -2.73 -15.04 -9.92
N GLN A 99 -3.50 -16.00 -9.40
CA GLN A 99 -4.76 -16.42 -9.98
C GLN A 99 -5.91 -15.92 -9.12
N MET A 100 -6.90 -15.32 -9.75
CA MET A 100 -8.15 -14.93 -9.15
C MET A 100 -9.28 -15.88 -9.59
N THR A 101 -10.20 -16.15 -8.67
CA THR A 101 -11.46 -16.84 -8.96
C THR A 101 -12.59 -16.08 -8.29
N VAL A 102 -13.56 -15.63 -9.08
CA VAL A 102 -14.75 -14.90 -8.62
C VAL A 102 -15.95 -15.84 -8.72
N VAL A 103 -16.66 -16.04 -7.63
CA VAL A 103 -17.89 -16.83 -7.56
C VAL A 103 -19.06 -15.88 -7.34
N ASP A 104 -19.90 -15.73 -8.35
CA ASP A 104 -21.16 -14.97 -8.26
C ASP A 104 -22.30 -15.94 -7.94
N TYR A 105 -22.76 -15.91 -6.69
CA TYR A 105 -23.80 -16.78 -6.20
C TYR A 105 -25.19 -16.42 -6.75
N ARG A 106 -25.41 -15.16 -7.14
CA ARG A 106 -26.70 -14.72 -7.73
C ARG A 106 -26.82 -15.22 -9.16
N LYS A 107 -25.75 -15.12 -9.93
CA LYS A 107 -25.70 -15.57 -11.33
C LYS A 107 -25.37 -17.05 -11.47
N ARG A 108 -24.86 -17.68 -10.41
CA ARG A 108 -24.32 -19.05 -10.40
C ARG A 108 -23.21 -19.23 -11.44
N ILE A 109 -22.27 -18.28 -11.46
CA ILE A 109 -21.12 -18.28 -12.37
C ILE A 109 -19.84 -18.26 -11.54
N THR A 110 -18.87 -19.06 -11.94
CA THR A 110 -17.48 -18.99 -11.48
C THR A 110 -16.61 -18.51 -12.63
N THR A 111 -15.90 -17.41 -12.42
CA THR A 111 -14.94 -16.88 -13.39
C THR A 111 -13.53 -17.02 -12.85
N ARG A 112 -12.65 -17.67 -13.61
CA ARG A 112 -11.21 -17.73 -13.35
C ARG A 112 -10.50 -16.72 -14.24
N ILE A 113 -9.59 -15.94 -13.66
CA ILE A 113 -8.81 -14.95 -14.39
C ILE A 113 -7.43 -14.76 -13.74
N ASP A 114 -6.39 -14.63 -14.55
CA ASP A 114 -5.04 -14.31 -14.10
C ASP A 114 -4.79 -12.79 -14.03
N ARG A 115 -3.65 -12.41 -13.44
CA ARG A 115 -3.24 -11.02 -13.31
C ARG A 115 -3.16 -10.28 -14.66
N ASN A 116 -2.60 -10.90 -15.69
CA ASN A 116 -2.34 -10.24 -16.97
C ASN A 116 -3.64 -9.93 -17.71
N ASN A 117 -4.60 -10.85 -17.67
CA ASN A 117 -5.91 -10.68 -18.24
C ASN A 117 -6.78 -9.71 -17.43
N LEU A 118 -6.63 -9.66 -16.09
CA LEU A 118 -7.25 -8.59 -15.28
C LEU A 118 -6.80 -7.18 -15.70
N ILE A 119 -5.51 -7.01 -16.04
CA ILE A 119 -4.98 -5.73 -16.53
C ILE A 119 -5.64 -5.35 -17.87
N ARG A 120 -5.82 -6.32 -18.78
CA ARG A 120 -6.46 -6.10 -20.08
C ARG A 120 -7.94 -5.67 -19.97
N LEU A 121 -8.63 -6.09 -18.90
CA LEU A 121 -10.02 -5.70 -18.63
C LEU A 121 -10.18 -4.30 -17.99
N GLY A 122 -9.10 -3.55 -17.79
CA GLY A 122 -9.15 -2.12 -17.42
C GLY A 122 -9.58 -1.80 -15.98
N HIS A 123 -10.02 -2.79 -15.20
CA HIS A 123 -10.40 -2.66 -13.77
C HIS A 123 -9.40 -3.38 -12.86
N PHE A 124 -8.12 -3.02 -12.98
CA PHE A 124 -7.07 -3.64 -12.19
C PHE A 124 -7.16 -3.24 -10.72
N SER A 125 -7.47 -4.20 -9.86
CA SER A 125 -7.19 -4.12 -8.43
C SER A 125 -5.91 -4.91 -8.18
N ASP A 126 -4.85 -4.24 -7.74
CA ASP A 126 -3.64 -4.94 -7.34
C ASP A 126 -3.88 -5.75 -6.05
N TRP A 127 -2.92 -6.59 -5.68
CA TRP A 127 -3.01 -7.31 -4.41
C TRP A 127 -3.22 -6.38 -3.21
N PHE A 128 -2.60 -5.19 -3.23
CA PHE A 128 -2.69 -4.27 -2.12
C PHE A 128 -4.16 -3.81 -1.93
N ASP A 129 -4.81 -3.35 -2.99
CA ASP A 129 -6.22 -2.95 -2.99
C ASP A 129 -7.12 -4.10 -2.49
N MET A 130 -6.89 -5.32 -2.99
CA MET A 130 -7.68 -6.48 -2.60
C MET A 130 -7.43 -6.94 -1.16
N ALA A 131 -6.20 -6.95 -0.68
CA ALA A 131 -5.90 -7.42 0.66
C ALA A 131 -6.23 -6.36 1.72
N HIS A 132 -6.15 -5.07 1.36
CA HIS A 132 -6.19 -3.96 2.33
C HIS A 132 -7.44 -3.09 2.23
N GLY A 133 -8.19 -3.15 1.12
CA GLY A 133 -9.35 -2.26 0.92
C GLY A 133 -8.96 -0.79 0.72
N LEU A 134 -7.72 -0.53 0.28
CA LEU A 134 -7.20 0.80 -0.01
C LEU A 134 -6.48 0.78 -1.35
N ARG A 135 -6.94 1.60 -2.28
CA ARG A 135 -6.35 1.72 -3.61
C ARG A 135 -5.23 2.76 -3.64
N HIS A 136 -4.19 2.48 -4.42
CA HIS A 136 -3.16 3.45 -4.76
C HIS A 136 -3.79 4.66 -5.50
N PRO A 137 -3.45 5.91 -5.12
CA PRO A 137 -3.91 7.10 -5.81
C PRO A 137 -3.39 7.13 -7.26
N VAL A 138 -4.27 7.43 -8.22
CA VAL A 138 -3.87 7.56 -9.64
C VAL A 138 -3.47 9.00 -9.96
N GLY A 139 -2.20 9.23 -10.28
CA GLY A 139 -1.67 10.57 -10.59
C GLY A 139 -1.27 11.36 -9.35
N ALA A 140 -1.18 12.69 -9.46
CA ALA A 140 -0.68 13.54 -8.39
C ALA A 140 -1.61 13.51 -7.15
N TYR A 141 -1.00 13.34 -5.98
CA TYR A 141 -1.69 13.36 -4.69
C TYR A 141 -0.85 14.09 -3.63
N ARG A 142 -1.50 14.46 -2.53
CA ARG A 142 -0.84 14.94 -1.31
C ARG A 142 -1.28 14.11 -0.13
N LEU A 143 -0.32 13.68 0.69
CA LEU A 143 -0.54 12.92 1.90
C LEU A 143 0.11 13.63 3.08
N ALA A 144 -0.63 13.80 4.17
CA ALA A 144 -0.11 14.43 5.39
C ALA A 144 -0.76 13.83 6.63
N PRO A 145 -0.08 13.80 7.79
CA PRO A 145 -0.71 13.47 9.06
C PRO A 145 -1.85 14.44 9.38
N THR A 146 -2.90 13.94 10.03
CA THR A 146 -4.04 14.75 10.48
C THR A 146 -4.63 14.18 11.77
N SER A 147 -5.70 14.79 12.29
CA SER A 147 -6.50 14.27 13.40
C SER A 147 -7.76 13.58 12.90
N ALA A 148 -8.40 12.80 13.79
CA ALA A 148 -9.70 12.22 13.48
C ALA A 148 -10.70 13.33 13.08
N PRO A 149 -11.49 13.15 12.00
CA PRO A 149 -12.60 14.05 11.71
C PRO A 149 -13.65 13.99 12.82
N ALA A 150 -14.34 15.12 13.05
CA ALA A 150 -15.49 15.15 13.95
C ALA A 150 -16.58 14.20 13.41
N GLY A 151 -17.16 13.37 14.29
CA GLY A 151 -18.16 12.38 13.91
C GLY A 151 -17.61 11.10 13.28
N ALA A 152 -16.30 10.97 13.12
CA ALA A 152 -15.70 9.71 12.69
C ALA A 152 -16.01 8.59 13.69
N PRO A 153 -16.38 7.38 13.23
CA PRO A 153 -16.59 6.25 14.12
C PRO A 153 -15.29 5.84 14.82
N ALA A 154 -15.42 5.27 16.01
CA ALA A 154 -14.29 4.68 16.71
C ALA A 154 -13.72 3.50 15.88
N PRO A 155 -12.39 3.44 15.67
CA PRO A 155 -11.77 2.36 14.91
C PRO A 155 -11.68 1.07 15.73
N ALA A 156 -11.75 -0.08 15.06
CA ALA A 156 -11.66 -1.40 15.70
C ALA A 156 -10.24 -1.73 16.23
N SER A 157 -9.21 -1.05 15.72
CA SER A 157 -7.82 -1.15 16.18
C SER A 157 -7.19 0.24 16.25
N THR A 158 -6.09 0.37 17.00
CA THR A 158 -5.37 1.63 17.10
C THR A 158 -4.83 2.06 15.73
N CYS A 159 -4.92 3.34 15.43
CA CYS A 159 -4.56 3.88 14.12
C CYS A 159 -3.95 5.27 14.23
N ARG A 160 -3.31 5.71 13.13
CA ARG A 160 -2.92 7.10 12.90
C ARG A 160 -3.72 7.66 11.73
N TRP A 161 -4.12 8.93 11.83
CA TRP A 161 -4.91 9.59 10.82
C TRP A 161 -4.03 10.31 9.81
N TYR A 162 -4.38 10.16 8.54
CA TYR A 162 -3.73 10.83 7.41
C TYR A 162 -4.80 11.44 6.49
N VAL A 163 -4.54 12.62 5.95
CA VAL A 163 -5.36 13.21 4.89
C VAL A 163 -4.71 12.90 3.54
N LEU A 164 -5.49 12.33 2.63
CA LEU A 164 -5.13 12.08 1.25
C LEU A 164 -6.00 12.98 0.36
N SER A 165 -5.36 13.92 -0.33
CA SER A 165 -6.03 14.80 -1.29
C SER A 165 -5.56 14.49 -2.71
N GLN A 166 -6.50 14.29 -3.63
CA GLN A 166 -6.26 14.01 -5.04
C GLN A 166 -7.34 14.70 -5.90
N GLY A 167 -6.92 15.63 -6.76
CA GLY A 167 -7.85 16.49 -7.47
C GLY A 167 -8.79 17.22 -6.50
N ASN A 168 -10.10 17.04 -6.69
CA ASN A 168 -11.14 17.61 -5.81
C ASN A 168 -11.58 16.65 -4.70
N THR A 169 -11.02 15.44 -4.65
CA THR A 169 -11.36 14.41 -3.66
C THR A 169 -10.42 14.53 -2.47
N THR A 170 -10.99 14.53 -1.26
CA THR A 170 -10.21 14.46 -0.02
C THR A 170 -10.80 13.40 0.90
N HIS A 171 -9.95 12.46 1.30
CA HIS A 171 -10.28 11.44 2.29
C HIS A 171 -9.38 11.58 3.51
N ARG A 172 -9.91 11.27 4.70
CA ARG A 172 -9.11 11.03 5.89
C ARG A 172 -9.08 9.54 6.19
N ILE A 173 -7.89 8.98 6.31
CA ILE A 173 -7.65 7.54 6.46
C ILE A 173 -7.05 7.30 7.85
N CYS A 174 -7.74 6.50 8.66
CA CYS A 174 -7.28 5.97 9.93
C CYS A 174 -6.55 4.65 9.66
N TRP A 175 -5.23 4.69 9.56
CA TRP A 175 -4.41 3.52 9.23
C TRP A 175 -3.87 2.83 10.48
N SER A 176 -4.13 1.53 10.63
CA SER A 176 -3.49 0.72 11.65
C SER A 176 -2.23 0.09 11.10
N ALA A 177 -1.07 0.50 11.64
CA ALA A 177 0.21 -0.12 11.34
C ALA A 177 0.33 -1.54 11.93
N ARG A 178 -0.48 -1.91 12.93
CA ARG A 178 -0.51 -3.27 13.49
C ARG A 178 -1.22 -4.22 12.55
N GLU A 179 -2.39 -3.81 12.05
CA GLU A 179 -3.20 -4.68 11.18
C GLU A 179 -2.80 -4.60 9.72
N HIS A 180 -2.05 -3.56 9.34
CA HIS A 180 -1.83 -3.16 7.95
C HIS A 180 -3.17 -3.00 7.24
N LEU A 181 -4.03 -2.13 7.77
CA LEU A 181 -5.38 -1.90 7.23
C LEU A 181 -5.85 -0.47 7.51
N PRO A 182 -6.68 0.11 6.61
CA PRO A 182 -7.47 1.28 6.92
C PRO A 182 -8.60 0.85 7.87
N MET A 183 -8.57 1.29 9.13
CA MET A 183 -9.67 1.05 10.07
C MET A 183 -10.90 1.87 9.71
N VAL A 184 -10.70 3.10 9.21
CA VAL A 184 -11.76 3.99 8.74
C VAL A 184 -11.23 4.80 7.56
N ILE A 185 -12.04 4.94 6.50
CA ILE A 185 -11.84 5.96 5.47
C ILE A 185 -13.06 6.90 5.53
N TRP A 186 -12.78 8.15 5.84
CA TRP A 186 -13.76 9.23 5.93
C TRP A 186 -13.74 10.06 4.66
N SER A 187 -14.92 10.25 4.06
CA SER A 187 -15.11 11.18 2.94
C SER A 187 -15.46 12.56 3.46
N GLU A 188 -14.61 13.55 3.16
CA GLU A 188 -14.91 14.96 3.48
C GLU A 188 -16.10 15.48 2.67
N ALA A 189 -16.29 14.99 1.44
CA ALA A 189 -17.39 15.42 0.58
C ALA A 189 -18.77 15.01 1.14
N ASN A 190 -18.84 13.83 1.75
CA ASN A 190 -20.09 13.27 2.27
C ASN A 190 -20.23 13.42 3.79
N ALA A 191 -19.19 13.89 4.47
CA ALA A 191 -19.06 13.88 5.92
C ALA A 191 -19.48 12.53 6.53
N SER A 192 -18.97 11.42 5.96
CA SER A 192 -19.32 10.06 6.37
C SER A 192 -18.18 9.07 6.17
N ALA A 193 -18.23 7.94 6.88
CA ALA A 193 -17.32 6.82 6.65
C ALA A 193 -17.75 6.05 5.39
N VAL A 194 -16.86 5.99 4.40
CA VAL A 194 -17.06 5.20 3.17
C VAL A 194 -16.42 3.81 3.25
N TRP A 195 -15.58 3.60 4.26
CA TRP A 195 -15.03 2.30 4.64
C TRP A 195 -14.87 2.27 6.16
N ARG A 196 -15.21 1.14 6.79
CA ARG A 196 -15.02 0.91 8.22
C ARG A 196 -14.74 -0.56 8.51
N VAL A 197 -13.61 -0.84 9.14
CA VAL A 197 -13.35 -2.15 9.77
C VAL A 197 -14.08 -2.21 11.11
N THR A 198 -14.85 -3.27 11.32
CA THR A 198 -15.67 -3.48 12.53
C THR A 198 -15.14 -4.59 13.42
N GLN A 199 -14.35 -5.51 12.87
CA GLN A 199 -13.76 -6.65 13.59
C GLN A 199 -12.43 -7.03 12.95
N VAL A 200 -11.45 -7.43 13.78
CA VAL A 200 -10.16 -7.97 13.35
C VAL A 200 -9.79 -9.16 14.23
N GLU A 201 -9.31 -10.24 13.62
CA GLU A 201 -8.88 -11.45 14.30
C GLU A 201 -7.61 -12.03 13.64
N HIS A 202 -6.81 -12.75 14.44
CA HIS A 202 -5.51 -13.29 14.02
C HIS A 202 -5.40 -14.80 14.25
N GLN A 203 -6.51 -15.52 14.42
CA GLN A 203 -6.43 -16.99 14.56
C GLN A 203 -5.93 -17.61 13.25
N PRO A 204 -5.26 -18.78 13.32
CA PRO A 204 -4.93 -19.56 12.14
C PRO A 204 -6.17 -19.79 11.26
N ILE A 205 -6.01 -19.61 9.95
CA ILE A 205 -7.08 -19.79 8.97
C ILE A 205 -6.92 -21.20 8.39
N GLY A 206 -7.98 -22.01 8.48
CA GLY A 206 -7.99 -23.35 7.89
C GLY A 206 -8.07 -23.31 6.37
N ASP A 207 -7.56 -24.35 5.71
CA ASP A 207 -7.49 -24.43 4.25
C ASP A 207 -8.89 -24.45 3.61
N GLU A 208 -9.90 -24.95 4.32
CA GLU A 208 -11.30 -24.99 3.88
C GLU A 208 -11.87 -23.60 3.57
N VAL A 209 -11.34 -22.55 4.19
CA VAL A 209 -11.76 -21.16 3.93
C VAL A 209 -11.46 -20.76 2.49
N PHE A 210 -10.40 -21.30 1.89
CA PHE A 210 -9.93 -20.95 0.55
C PHE A 210 -10.45 -21.89 -0.55
N VAL A 211 -11.33 -22.82 -0.21
CA VAL A 211 -12.00 -23.69 -1.18
C VAL A 211 -13.23 -22.98 -1.76
N THR A 212 -13.38 -23.05 -3.08
CA THR A 212 -14.54 -22.50 -3.81
C THR A 212 -15.76 -23.39 -3.61
N HIS A 213 -16.91 -22.79 -3.30
CA HIS A 213 -18.18 -23.50 -3.15
C HIS A 213 -19.10 -23.25 -4.35
N ASP A 214 -18.75 -23.84 -5.49
CA ASP A 214 -19.37 -23.52 -6.79
C ASP A 214 -19.95 -24.74 -7.53
N ALA A 215 -20.32 -25.77 -6.78
CA ALA A 215 -20.91 -26.98 -7.35
C ALA A 215 -22.17 -26.65 -8.18
N GLY A 216 -22.16 -27.04 -9.46
CA GLY A 216 -23.27 -26.79 -10.39
C GLY A 216 -23.37 -25.34 -10.87
N PHE A 217 -22.27 -24.58 -10.84
CA PHE A 217 -22.17 -23.24 -11.42
C PHE A 217 -21.60 -23.33 -12.84
N VAL A 218 -21.96 -22.36 -13.69
CA VAL A 218 -21.33 -22.20 -15.00
C VAL A 218 -19.89 -21.74 -14.77
N ARG A 219 -18.92 -22.41 -15.41
CA ARG A 219 -17.50 -22.05 -15.32
C ARG A 219 -17.09 -21.26 -16.55
N ASN A 220 -16.59 -20.06 -16.32
CA ASN A 220 -15.97 -19.21 -17.33
C ASN A 220 -14.46 -19.18 -17.02
N ASP A 221 -13.64 -19.51 -18.02
CA ASP A 221 -12.21 -19.24 -17.98
C ASP A 221 -11.92 -18.02 -18.87
N ALA A 222 -11.86 -16.85 -18.23
CA ALA A 222 -11.68 -15.60 -18.96
C ALA A 222 -10.33 -15.56 -19.66
N ASN A 223 -9.35 -16.37 -19.23
CA ASN A 223 -8.05 -16.43 -19.87
C ASN A 223 -8.15 -17.13 -21.23
N ALA A 224 -8.87 -18.26 -21.29
CA ALA A 224 -9.08 -18.99 -22.54
C ALA A 224 -9.90 -18.17 -23.54
N ASP A 225 -10.91 -17.43 -23.06
CA ASP A 225 -11.72 -16.53 -23.89
C ASP A 225 -10.84 -15.41 -24.50
N ILE A 226 -9.99 -14.77 -23.70
CA ILE A 226 -9.10 -13.67 -24.16
C ILE A 226 -7.98 -14.16 -25.09
N GLU A 227 -7.51 -15.40 -24.94
CA GLU A 227 -6.50 -15.98 -25.85
C GLU A 227 -7.10 -16.39 -27.21
N GLY A 228 -8.41 -16.63 -27.27
CA GLY A 228 -9.12 -17.02 -28.48
C GLY A 228 -9.57 -15.86 -29.38
N ASP A 229 -9.66 -14.65 -28.83
CA ASP A 229 -10.01 -13.39 -29.51
C ASP A 229 -8.78 -12.68 -30.12
#